data_AF-A0A2V8JCP1-F1
#
_entry.id   AF-A0A2V8JCP1-F1
#
_cell.length_a   1.000
_cell.length_b   1.000
_cell.length_c   1.000
_cell.angle_alpha   90.00
_cell.angle_beta   90.00
_cell.angle_gamma   90.00
#
_symmetry.space_group_name_H-M   'P 1'
#
loop_
_entity.id
_entity.type
_entity.pdbx_description
1 polymer ?
#
loop_
_entity_poly.entity_id
_entity_poly.type
_entity_poly.pdbx_seq_one_letter_code
_entity_poly.pdbx_strand_id
1 'polypeptide(L)'
;RPKELLKHWGDGRLKVYVIWKLLNFRRAHADLFLHGDYIPLRVTGSRQNHIIAFARRLHDQWCVAAVPRLLSKLIRHGSPPLGQKIWNDTMIELPTNLPAQWTDVLTGQELSTPLSASALFSTLPVATIALL
;
A
#
# COMPACT_ATOMS: atom_id res chain seq x y z
N ARG A 1 9.37 11.11 -10.59
CA ARG A 1 9.37 9.68 -10.18
C ARG A 1 9.06 9.61 -8.69
N PRO A 2 8.28 8.62 -8.19
CA PRO A 2 7.84 8.56 -6.79
C PRO A 2 8.97 8.70 -5.76
N LYS A 3 10.12 8.04 -5.98
CA LYS A 3 11.30 8.14 -5.11
C LYS A 3 11.83 9.57 -4.95
N GLU A 4 11.85 10.36 -6.03
CA GLU A 4 12.30 11.77 -5.98
C GLU A 4 11.29 12.65 -5.24
N LEU A 5 9.99 12.40 -5.38
CA LEU A 5 8.96 13.11 -4.64
C LEU A 5 9.08 12.86 -3.13
N LEU A 6 9.47 11.64 -2.73
CA LEU A 6 9.71 11.32 -1.33
C LEU A 6 10.94 12.02 -0.75
N LYS A 7 12.03 12.17 -1.51
CA LYS A 7 13.22 12.91 -1.07
C LYS A 7 12.89 14.36 -0.69
N HIS A 8 11.94 14.98 -1.39
CA HIS A 8 11.50 16.35 -1.18
C HIS A 8 10.09 16.44 -0.58
N TRP A 9 9.64 15.45 0.20
CA TRP A 9 8.25 15.34 0.65
C TRP A 9 7.69 16.58 1.36
N GLY A 10 8.55 17.39 2.00
CA GLY A 10 8.19 18.61 2.71
C GLY A 10 7.61 19.73 1.82
N ASP A 11 7.81 19.66 0.50
CA ASP A 11 7.23 20.63 -0.44
C ASP A 11 5.78 20.33 -0.86
N GLY A 12 5.22 19.21 -0.36
CA GLY A 12 3.82 18.84 -0.59
C GLY A 12 3.54 18.16 -1.94
N ARG A 13 4.47 18.11 -2.88
CA ARG A 13 4.25 17.49 -4.21
C ARG A 13 3.95 15.99 -4.12
N LEU A 14 4.53 15.30 -3.13
CA LEU A 14 4.21 13.89 -2.88
C LEU A 14 2.73 13.70 -2.54
N LYS A 15 2.14 14.58 -1.71
CA LYS A 15 0.72 14.52 -1.35
C LYS A 15 -0.17 14.73 -2.58
N VAL A 16 0.14 15.74 -3.39
CA VAL A 16 -0.58 16.03 -4.63
C VAL A 16 -0.48 14.85 -5.60
N TYR A 17 0.69 14.24 -5.73
CA TYR A 17 0.91 13.05 -6.56
C TYR A 17 0.03 11.87 -6.12
N VAL A 18 0.01 11.55 -4.83
CA VAL A 18 -0.81 10.44 -4.29
C VAL A 18 -2.29 10.71 -4.52
N ILE A 19 -2.77 11.92 -4.23
CA ILE A 19 -4.16 12.32 -4.46
C ILE A 19 -4.52 12.18 -5.94
N TRP A 20 -3.70 12.76 -6.83
CA TRP A 20 -3.94 12.71 -8.27
C TRP A 20 -3.96 11.27 -8.79
N LYS A 21 -2.96 10.45 -8.45
CA LYS A 21 -2.91 9.04 -8.89
C LYS A 21 -4.13 8.25 -8.43
N LEU A 22 -4.44 8.30 -7.14
CA LEU A 22 -5.52 7.47 -6.58
C LEU A 22 -6.91 7.96 -6.99
N LEU A 23 -7.13 9.26 -7.17
CA LEU A 23 -8.41 9.75 -7.70
C LEU A 23 -8.62 9.35 -9.16
N ASN A 24 -7.58 9.43 -10.00
CA ASN A 24 -7.69 8.95 -11.39
C ASN A 24 -7.91 7.44 -11.44
N PHE A 25 -7.21 6.66 -10.60
CA PHE A 25 -7.44 5.22 -10.49
C PHE A 25 -8.87 4.90 -10.05
N ARG A 26 -9.35 5.56 -8.99
CA ARG A 26 -10.74 5.40 -8.52
C ARG A 26 -11.77 5.74 -9.58
N ARG A 27 -11.53 6.78 -10.39
CA ARG A 27 -12.41 7.16 -11.50
C ARG A 27 -12.41 6.11 -12.61
N ALA A 28 -11.24 5.56 -12.95
CA ALA A 28 -11.11 4.53 -13.99
C ALA A 28 -11.74 3.18 -13.59
N HIS A 29 -11.83 2.90 -12.29
CA HIS A 29 -12.39 1.66 -11.74
C HIS A 29 -13.59 1.94 -10.81
N ALA A 30 -14.47 2.86 -11.23
CA ALA A 30 -15.53 3.40 -10.37
C ALA A 30 -16.40 2.30 -9.72
N ASP A 31 -16.80 1.28 -10.48
CA ASP A 31 -17.66 0.20 -9.99
C ASP A 31 -17.02 -0.58 -8.84
N LEU A 32 -15.72 -0.89 -8.93
CA LEU A 32 -14.97 -1.53 -7.83
C LEU A 32 -15.08 -0.73 -6.53
N PHE A 33 -15.07 0.60 -6.62
CA PHE A 33 -15.11 1.48 -5.45
C PHE A 33 -16.52 1.89 -5.00
N LEU A 34 -17.53 1.77 -5.87
CA LEU A 34 -18.94 2.05 -5.54
C LEU A 34 -19.65 0.79 -5.02
N HIS A 35 -19.42 -0.34 -5.68
CA HIS A 35 -20.17 -1.58 -5.47
C HIS A 35 -19.33 -2.71 -4.87
N GLY A 36 -18.01 -2.62 -4.95
CA GLY A 36 -17.14 -3.67 -4.42
C GLY A 36 -17.14 -3.77 -2.91
N ASP A 37 -17.03 -5.00 -2.40
CA ASP A 37 -16.92 -5.36 -0.99
C ASP A 37 -15.81 -4.55 -0.31
N TYR A 38 -15.99 -4.24 0.98
CA TYR A 38 -14.93 -3.74 1.84
C TYR A 38 -14.45 -4.86 2.77
N ILE A 39 -13.22 -5.32 2.59
CA ILE A 39 -12.68 -6.47 3.32
C ILE A 39 -11.50 -5.98 4.19
N PRO A 40 -11.63 -5.96 5.53
CA PRO A 40 -10.49 -5.68 6.39
C PRO A 40 -9.45 -6.80 6.24
N LEU A 41 -8.17 -6.42 6.11
CA LEU A 41 -7.09 -7.39 5.99
C LEU A 41 -6.32 -7.49 7.30
N ARG A 42 -6.01 -8.72 7.70
CA ARG A 42 -5.19 -8.98 8.87
C ARG A 42 -3.72 -8.73 8.54
N VAL A 43 -3.02 -8.10 9.47
CA VAL A 43 -1.57 -7.91 9.42
C VAL A 43 -0.96 -8.80 10.49
N THR A 44 0.13 -9.48 10.17
CA THR A 44 0.85 -10.37 11.08
C THR A 44 2.34 -10.01 11.16
N GLY A 45 3.05 -10.62 12.11
CA GLY A 45 4.48 -10.37 12.36
C GLY A 45 4.74 -9.27 13.39
N SER A 46 6.02 -8.97 13.61
CA SER A 46 6.47 -8.10 14.72
C SER A 46 5.89 -6.68 14.73
N ARG A 47 5.48 -6.12 13.58
CA ARG A 47 4.89 -4.77 13.46
C ARG A 47 3.43 -4.75 13.04
N GLN A 48 2.68 -5.84 13.28
CA GLN A 48 1.26 -5.94 12.90
C GLN A 48 0.39 -4.74 13.34
N ASN A 49 0.63 -4.18 14.53
CA ASN A 49 -0.15 -3.06 15.06
C ASN A 49 0.18 -1.70 14.40
N HIS A 50 1.20 -1.65 13.55
CA HIS A 50 1.70 -0.45 12.88
C HIS A 50 1.24 -0.34 11.42
N ILE A 51 0.33 -1.20 10.95
CA ILE A 51 -0.25 -1.12 9.61
C ILE A 51 -1.77 -1.26 9.73
N ILE A 52 -2.49 -0.46 8.95
CA ILE A 52 -3.88 -0.74 8.60
C ILE A 52 -3.92 -1.13 7.13
N ALA A 53 -4.65 -2.20 6.83
CA ALA A 53 -4.85 -2.66 5.47
C ALA A 53 -6.30 -3.11 5.24
N PHE A 54 -6.80 -2.87 4.04
CA PHE A 54 -8.10 -3.36 3.59
C PHE A 54 -8.07 -3.58 2.07
N ALA A 55 -8.97 -4.44 1.60
CA ALA A 55 -9.22 -4.66 0.19
C ALA A 55 -10.59 -4.11 -0.23
N ARG A 56 -10.66 -3.65 -1.47
CA ARG A 56 -11.89 -3.52 -2.25
C ARG A 56 -11.93 -4.65 -3.25
N ARG A 57 -13.07 -5.33 -3.38
CA ARG A 57 -13.24 -6.44 -4.32
C ARG A 57 -14.56 -6.36 -5.07
N LEU A 58 -14.51 -6.53 -6.38
CA LEU A 58 -15.69 -6.72 -7.21
C LEU A 58 -15.38 -7.78 -8.27
N HIS A 59 -16.04 -8.94 -8.19
CA HIS A 59 -15.70 -10.12 -9.00
C HIS A 59 -14.20 -10.47 -8.86
N ASP A 60 -13.46 -10.52 -9.97
CA ASP A 60 -12.03 -10.81 -10.02
C ASP A 60 -11.14 -9.57 -9.85
N GLN A 61 -11.74 -8.38 -9.69
CA GLN A 61 -11.00 -7.14 -9.50
C GLN A 61 -10.74 -6.89 -8.02
N TRP A 62 -9.48 -6.59 -7.71
CA TRP A 62 -9.01 -6.33 -6.36
C TRP A 62 -8.20 -5.05 -6.29
N CYS A 63 -8.40 -4.29 -5.22
CA CYS A 63 -7.55 -3.18 -4.85
C CYS A 63 -7.27 -3.25 -3.36
N VAL A 64 -6.00 -3.39 -2.97
CA VAL A 64 -5.56 -3.41 -1.58
C VAL A 64 -4.90 -2.09 -1.24
N ALA A 65 -5.36 -1.43 -0.19
CA ALA A 65 -4.72 -0.25 0.38
C ALA A 65 -4.07 -0.62 1.71
N ALA A 66 -2.80 -0.23 1.88
CA ALA A 66 -2.05 -0.46 3.11
C ALA A 66 -1.32 0.83 3.54
N VAL A 67 -1.47 1.20 4.80
CA VAL A 67 -0.88 2.43 5.38
C VAL A 67 -0.22 2.15 6.73
N PRO A 68 1.02 2.64 6.93
CA PRO A 68 1.65 2.70 8.24
C PRO A 68 0.88 3.57 9.26
N ARG A 69 0.91 3.20 10.53
CA ARG A 69 0.36 3.97 11.66
C ARG A 69 1.23 3.86 12.91
N LEU A 70 1.05 4.79 13.86
CA LEU A 70 1.72 4.78 15.17
C LEU A 70 3.26 4.72 15.07
N LEU A 71 3.85 5.52 14.18
CA LEU A 71 5.25 5.41 13.79
C LEU A 71 6.25 6.02 14.78
N SER A 72 5.82 6.84 15.74
CA SER A 72 6.70 7.63 16.61
C SER A 72 7.73 6.81 17.41
N LYS A 73 7.43 5.53 17.69
CA LYS A 73 8.34 4.60 18.39
C LYS A 73 9.15 3.70 17.43
N LEU A 74 8.85 3.72 16.13
CA LEU A 74 9.40 2.81 15.13
C LEU A 74 10.51 3.47 14.29
N ILE A 75 10.42 4.78 14.07
CA ILE A 75 11.33 5.51 13.20
C ILE A 75 11.81 6.81 13.86
N ARG A 76 13.01 7.26 13.46
CA ARG A 76 13.49 8.60 13.79
C ARG A 76 12.62 9.65 13.09
N HIS A 77 12.31 10.74 13.79
CA HIS A 77 11.60 11.87 13.20
C HIS A 77 12.23 12.31 11.87
N GLY A 78 11.39 12.51 10.85
CA GLY A 78 11.81 12.90 9.50
C GLY A 78 12.33 11.76 8.60
N SER A 79 12.51 10.54 9.12
CA SER A 79 12.87 9.37 8.31
C SER A 79 11.61 8.66 7.81
N PRO A 80 11.52 8.24 6.54
CA PRO A 80 10.37 7.49 6.05
C PRO A 80 10.43 6.02 6.53
N PRO A 81 9.31 5.39 6.91
CA PRO A 81 9.26 4.00 7.35
C PRO A 81 9.33 3.04 6.16
N LEU A 82 10.52 2.86 5.57
CA LEU A 82 10.68 2.05 4.37
C LEU A 82 11.47 0.76 4.59
N GLY A 83 11.10 -0.26 3.81
CA GLY A 83 11.90 -1.46 3.59
C GLY A 83 12.11 -2.37 4.82
N GLN A 84 12.98 -3.36 4.62
CA GLN A 84 13.16 -4.49 5.53
C GLN A 84 13.58 -4.10 6.94
N LYS A 85 14.43 -3.08 7.10
CA LYS A 85 14.93 -2.65 8.42
C LYS A 85 13.80 -2.17 9.35
N ILE A 86 12.73 -1.62 8.78
CA ILE A 86 11.59 -1.09 9.55
C ILE A 86 10.51 -2.16 9.72
N TRP A 87 10.19 -2.87 8.63
CA TRP A 87 9.03 -3.75 8.58
C TRP A 87 9.31 -5.21 8.92
N ASN A 88 10.58 -5.63 8.94
CA ASN A 88 11.01 -6.96 9.35
C ASN A 88 10.16 -8.10 8.72
N ASP A 89 9.58 -8.96 9.56
CA ASP A 89 8.74 -10.11 9.24
C ASP A 89 7.24 -9.75 9.07
N THR A 90 6.91 -8.47 8.92
CA THR A 90 5.51 -8.02 8.89
C THR A 90 4.86 -8.33 7.54
N MET A 91 3.72 -9.02 7.59
CA MET A 91 3.00 -9.53 6.42
C MET A 91 1.55 -9.04 6.41
N ILE A 92 0.98 -8.91 5.23
CA ILE A 92 -0.46 -8.66 5.04
C ILE A 92 -1.09 -9.96 4.51
N GLU A 93 -2.06 -10.49 5.26
CA GLU A 93 -2.77 -11.70 4.86
C GLU A 93 -3.78 -11.35 3.78
N LEU A 94 -3.54 -11.87 2.58
CA LEU A 94 -4.49 -11.82 1.48
C LEU A 94 -5.43 -13.03 1.54
N PRO A 95 -6.68 -12.90 1.07
CA PRO A 95 -7.56 -14.05 0.88
C PRO A 95 -6.91 -15.14 0.02
N THR A 96 -7.31 -16.39 0.24
CA THR A 96 -6.73 -17.54 -0.46
C THR A 96 -7.09 -17.52 -1.96
N ASN A 97 -6.27 -18.19 -2.77
CA ASN A 97 -6.47 -18.37 -4.22
C ASN A 97 -6.43 -17.08 -5.06
N LEU A 98 -5.71 -16.06 -4.60
CA LEU A 98 -5.47 -14.86 -5.40
C LEU A 98 -4.24 -15.00 -6.29
N PRO A 99 -4.22 -14.34 -7.47
CA PRO A 99 -3.04 -14.28 -8.31
C PRO A 99 -1.80 -13.82 -7.56
N ALA A 100 -0.66 -14.38 -7.97
CA ALA A 100 0.61 -14.12 -7.32
C ALA A 100 1.13 -12.71 -7.60
N GLN A 101 0.75 -12.09 -8.72
CA GLN A 101 1.30 -10.82 -9.19
C GLN A 101 0.30 -9.68 -9.06
N TRP A 102 0.77 -8.57 -8.51
CA TRP A 102 0.02 -7.35 -8.24
C TRP A 102 0.80 -6.15 -8.72
N THR A 103 0.12 -5.07 -9.09
CA THR A 103 0.79 -3.81 -9.47
C THR A 103 0.50 -2.73 -8.45
N ASP A 104 1.54 -2.08 -7.94
CA ASP A 104 1.41 -0.85 -7.16
C ASP A 104 0.96 0.31 -8.06
N VAL A 105 -0.24 0.83 -7.81
CA VAL A 105 -0.86 1.94 -8.53
C VAL A 105 -0.04 3.23 -8.43
N LEU A 106 0.67 3.43 -7.32
CA LEU A 106 1.46 4.63 -7.07
C LEU A 106 2.84 4.57 -7.72
N THR A 107 3.41 3.39 -7.92
CA THR A 107 4.80 3.27 -8.39
C THR A 107 4.97 2.53 -9.71
N GLY A 108 3.97 1.75 -10.11
CA GLY A 108 4.03 0.82 -11.24
C GLY A 108 4.85 -0.44 -10.94
N GLN A 109 5.30 -0.63 -9.70
CA GLN A 109 6.10 -1.80 -9.32
C GLN A 109 5.23 -3.05 -9.24
N GLU A 110 5.72 -4.16 -9.79
CA GLU A 110 5.13 -5.47 -9.60
C GLU A 110 5.51 -6.06 -8.23
N LEU A 111 4.54 -6.68 -7.57
CA LEU A 111 4.65 -7.26 -6.25
C LEU A 111 4.14 -8.69 -6.28
N SER A 112 4.89 -9.59 -5.65
CA SER A 112 4.54 -10.99 -5.56
C SER A 112 3.99 -11.35 -4.18
N THR A 113 3.07 -12.31 -4.12
CA THR A 113 2.64 -12.92 -2.85
C THR A 113 3.62 -14.00 -2.39
N PRO A 114 3.81 -14.25 -1.08
CA PRO A 114 3.13 -13.61 0.07
C PRO A 114 3.46 -12.12 0.22
N LEU A 115 2.47 -11.31 0.62
CA LEU A 115 2.59 -9.85 0.59
C LEU A 115 3.31 -9.30 1.83
N SER A 116 4.61 -9.01 1.69
CA SER A 116 5.40 -8.42 2.77
C SER A 116 5.24 -6.90 2.82
N ALA A 117 5.18 -6.36 4.04
CA ALA A 117 5.14 -4.92 4.26
C ALA A 117 6.44 -4.23 3.80
N SER A 118 7.58 -4.93 3.86
CA SER A 118 8.86 -4.40 3.38
C SER A 118 8.90 -4.18 1.86
N ALA A 119 8.25 -5.07 1.09
CA ALA A 119 8.11 -4.92 -0.35
C ALA A 119 7.11 -3.80 -0.71
N LEU A 120 5.95 -3.79 -0.05
CA LEU A 120 4.92 -2.75 -0.23
C LEU A 120 5.48 -1.34 0.05
N PHE A 121 6.19 -1.17 1.16
CA PHE A 121 6.76 0.11 1.57
C PHE A 121 8.24 0.22 1.18
N SER A 122 8.60 -0.30 0.01
CA SER A 122 9.98 -0.21 -0.51
C SER A 122 10.29 1.16 -1.13
N THR A 123 9.27 1.85 -1.65
CA THR A 123 9.42 3.11 -2.38
C THR A 123 8.69 4.29 -1.72
N LEU A 124 7.45 4.10 -1.27
CA LEU A 124 6.64 5.12 -0.59
C LEU A 124 6.13 4.59 0.75
N PRO A 125 5.87 5.48 1.74
CA PRO A 125 5.32 5.08 3.04
C PRO A 125 3.78 4.88 3.00
N VAL A 126 3.25 4.49 1.85
CA VAL A 126 1.86 4.16 1.56
C VAL A 126 1.86 3.33 0.29
N ALA A 127 0.98 2.32 0.23
CA ALA A 127 0.84 1.47 -0.94
C ALA A 127 -0.63 1.29 -1.30
N THR A 128 -0.90 1.23 -2.60
CA THR A 128 -2.17 0.77 -3.14
C THR A 128 -1.86 -0.15 -4.29
N ILE A 129 -2.14 -1.43 -4.14
CA ILE A 129 -1.87 -2.44 -5.15
C ILE A 129 -3.17 -2.93 -5.76
N ALA A 130 -3.15 -3.31 -7.02
CA ALA A 130 -4.34 -3.78 -7.71
C ALA A 130 -4.06 -4.97 -8.61
N LEU A 131 -5.14 -5.71 -8.84
CA LEU A 131 -5.30 -6.77 -9.83
C LEU A 131 -6.64 -6.45 -10.51
N LEU A 132 -6.63 -6.14 -11.80
CA LEU A 132 -7.76 -5.52 -12.50
C LEU A 132 -8.18 -6.28 -13.75
#